data_AF-A0A4Q4QDS6-F1
#
_entry.id   AF-A0A4Q4QDS6-F1
#
_cell.length_a   1.000
_cell.length_b   1.000
_cell.length_c   1.000
_cell.angle_alpha   90.00
_cell.angle_beta   90.00
_cell.angle_gamma   90.00
#
_symmetry.space_group_name_H-M   'P 1'
#
loop_
_entity.id
_entity.type
_entity.pdbx_description
1 polymer ?
#
loop_
_entity_poly.entity_id
_entity_poly.type
_entity_poly.pdbx_seq_one_letter_code
_entity_poly.pdbx_strand_id
1 'polypeptide(L)'
;MEAAGLAVGVVALAGLFNNAVGCFEYVQLGHSFGTHFQTSLLKLDNARLRLSRWGQAVGLSGDLEGAQSLQEATVRREDIDNAERVLGQLLDLFAEAERLSAKYKASAKPDNSALTILDVQADMDDLGRSLHDKMRNLCIKRQNNTLLRQKVKWALYEEKHFKRLIEDIVDLVGALPEIFPAVKEEQQKLCETEVSEIKKSEAGMECLSVLLDIVKLQDKDLAAAIAAAMKSDLSNQGATFNNYNSKIAN
;
A
#
# COMPACT_ATOMS: atom_id res chain seq x y z
N MET A 1 -32.17 -10.85 15.43
CA MET A 1 -32.00 -9.63 14.60
C MET A 1 -30.53 -9.20 14.46
N GLU A 2 -29.57 -9.87 15.11
CA GLU A 2 -28.16 -9.46 15.15
C GLU A 2 -27.34 -9.92 13.93
N ALA A 3 -27.55 -11.14 13.44
CA ALA A 3 -26.81 -11.69 12.30
C ALA A 3 -27.06 -10.93 10.98
N ALA A 4 -28.32 -10.56 10.70
CA ALA A 4 -28.66 -9.77 9.52
C ALA A 4 -28.04 -8.37 9.57
N GLY A 5 -27.99 -7.76 10.76
CA GLY A 5 -27.32 -6.48 10.96
C GLY A 5 -25.80 -6.59 10.75
N LEU A 6 -25.18 -7.62 11.31
CA LEU A 6 -23.74 -7.86 11.17
C LEU A 6 -23.36 -8.06 9.70
N ALA A 7 -24.12 -8.86 8.96
CA ALA A 7 -23.91 -9.10 7.54
C ALA A 7 -24.00 -7.80 6.70
N VAL A 8 -24.97 -6.93 6.99
CA VAL A 8 -25.09 -5.62 6.30
C VAL A 8 -23.86 -4.73 6.56
N GLY A 9 -23.36 -4.69 7.80
CA GLY A 9 -22.16 -3.92 8.15
C GLY A 9 -20.90 -4.44 7.44
N VAL A 10 -20.73 -5.76 7.38
CA VAL A 10 -19.59 -6.37 6.67
C VAL A 10 -19.58 -6.00 5.17
N VAL A 11 -20.74 -6.02 4.51
CA VAL A 11 -20.86 -5.63 3.10
C VAL A 11 -20.54 -4.14 2.89
N ALA A 12 -21.04 -3.27 3.78
CA ALA A 12 -20.75 -1.84 3.74
C ALA A 12 -19.24 -1.57 3.93
N LEU A 13 -18.62 -2.23 4.91
CA LEU A 13 -17.18 -2.17 5.15
C LEU A 13 -16.36 -2.62 3.92
N ALA A 14 -16.73 -3.74 3.29
CA ALA A 14 -16.07 -4.22 2.07
C ALA A 14 -16.17 -3.22 0.92
N GLY A 15 -17.33 -2.57 0.76
CA GLY A 15 -17.53 -1.50 -0.21
C GLY A 15 -16.62 -0.29 0.03
N LEU A 16 -16.52 0.17 1.29
CA LEU A 16 -15.63 1.26 1.69
C LEU A 16 -14.16 0.90 1.44
N PHE A 17 -13.75 -0.31 1.85
CA PHE A 17 -12.40 -0.82 1.66
C PHE A 17 -11.99 -0.83 0.18
N ASN A 18 -12.83 -1.42 -0.69
CA ASN A 18 -12.54 -1.50 -2.12
C ASN A 18 -12.44 -0.10 -2.76
N ASN A 19 -13.31 0.82 -2.36
CA ASN A 19 -13.23 2.22 -2.80
C ASN A 19 -11.94 2.89 -2.32
N ALA A 20 -11.55 2.69 -1.07
CA ALA A 20 -10.36 3.29 -0.47
C ALA A 20 -9.07 2.82 -1.14
N VAL A 21 -8.90 1.50 -1.35
CA VAL A 21 -7.75 0.95 -2.08
C VAL A 21 -7.75 1.43 -3.53
N GLY A 22 -8.92 1.54 -4.16
CA GLY A 22 -9.08 2.08 -5.51
C GLY A 22 -8.62 3.53 -5.65
N CYS A 23 -8.83 4.37 -4.63
CA CYS A 23 -8.47 5.80 -4.69
C CYS A 23 -7.00 6.05 -5.03
N PHE A 24 -6.10 5.17 -4.58
CA PHE A 24 -4.66 5.28 -4.83
C PHE A 24 -4.30 5.22 -6.34
N GLU A 25 -5.09 4.50 -7.16
CA GLU A 25 -4.82 4.38 -8.62
C GLU A 25 -5.14 5.66 -9.41
N TYR A 26 -5.87 6.60 -8.79
CA TYR A 26 -6.27 7.84 -9.45
C TYR A 26 -5.35 9.01 -9.11
N VAL A 27 -4.41 8.83 -8.18
CA VAL A 27 -3.46 9.88 -7.77
C VAL A 27 -2.29 9.95 -8.74
N GLN A 28 -2.02 11.15 -9.23
CA GLN A 28 -0.83 11.49 -10.00
C GLN A 28 -0.03 12.56 -9.25
N LEU A 29 1.29 12.63 -9.47
CA LEU A 29 2.14 13.63 -8.84
C LEU A 29 2.62 14.64 -9.88
N GLY A 30 2.51 15.93 -9.54
CA GLY A 30 2.90 17.03 -10.41
C GLY A 30 4.41 17.27 -10.43
N HIS A 31 4.84 18.09 -11.36
CA HIS A 31 6.25 18.47 -11.55
C HIS A 31 6.92 19.05 -10.29
N SER A 32 6.15 19.65 -9.38
CA SER A 32 6.70 20.22 -8.13
C SER A 32 7.48 19.21 -7.28
N PHE A 33 7.26 17.91 -7.47
CA PHE A 33 7.91 16.87 -6.70
C PHE A 33 9.36 16.65 -7.12
N GLY A 34 9.71 16.92 -8.39
CA GLY A 34 11.07 16.80 -8.91
C GLY A 34 11.79 15.55 -8.41
N THR A 35 12.93 15.75 -7.73
CA THR A 35 13.77 14.68 -7.17
C THR A 35 13.10 13.85 -6.08
N HIS A 36 12.00 14.32 -5.47
CA HIS A 36 11.23 13.59 -4.47
C HIS A 36 10.12 12.72 -5.07
N PHE A 37 9.94 12.71 -6.39
CA PHE A 37 8.88 11.97 -7.06
C PHE A 37 8.88 10.48 -6.73
N GLN A 38 10.01 9.81 -6.95
CA GLN A 38 10.17 8.38 -6.68
C GLN A 38 9.86 8.04 -5.22
N THR A 39 10.51 8.73 -4.27
CA THR A 39 10.26 8.50 -2.84
C THR A 39 8.80 8.76 -2.46
N SER A 40 8.17 9.79 -3.03
CA SER A 40 6.78 10.13 -2.74
C SER A 40 5.81 9.09 -3.29
N LEU A 41 6.01 8.64 -4.53
CA LEU A 41 5.17 7.60 -5.13
C LEU A 41 5.31 6.28 -4.37
N LEU A 42 6.53 5.86 -4.04
CA LEU A 42 6.77 4.62 -3.29
C LEU A 42 6.15 4.66 -1.87
N LYS A 43 6.10 5.83 -1.23
CA LYS A 43 5.38 6.01 0.04
C LYS A 43 3.87 5.78 -0.12
N LEU A 44 3.29 6.28 -1.22
CA LEU A 44 1.89 6.09 -1.54
C LEU A 44 1.58 4.62 -1.87
N ASP A 45 2.44 3.97 -2.65
CA ASP A 45 2.35 2.54 -2.95
C ASP A 45 2.43 1.68 -1.69
N ASN A 46 3.33 2.00 -0.77
CA ASN A 46 3.44 1.29 0.51
C ASN A 46 2.18 1.46 1.37
N ALA A 47 1.63 2.67 1.47
CA ALA A 47 0.38 2.90 2.18
C ALA A 47 -0.78 2.07 1.60
N ARG A 48 -0.87 1.98 0.27
CA ARG A 48 -1.82 1.11 -0.41
C ARG A 48 -1.55 -0.37 -0.14
N LEU A 49 -0.30 -0.80 -0.20
CA LEU A 49 0.10 -2.19 0.07
C LEU A 49 -0.33 -2.60 1.47
N ARG A 50 -0.06 -1.77 2.48
CA ARG A 50 -0.48 -1.97 3.86
C ARG A 50 -2.00 -2.03 4.01
N LEU A 51 -2.74 -1.13 3.38
CA LEU A 51 -4.21 -1.17 3.39
C LEU A 51 -4.74 -2.47 2.76
N SER A 52 -4.21 -2.87 1.60
CA SER A 52 -4.60 -4.11 0.92
C SER A 52 -4.29 -5.35 1.76
N ARG A 53 -3.17 -5.34 2.51
CA ARG A 53 -2.77 -6.41 3.43
C ARG A 53 -3.76 -6.55 4.57
N TRP A 54 -4.13 -5.43 5.19
CA TRP A 54 -5.16 -5.42 6.22
C TRP A 54 -6.47 -6.01 5.70
N GLY A 55 -6.95 -5.54 4.53
CA GLY A 55 -8.17 -6.04 3.92
C GLY A 55 -8.12 -7.55 3.63
N GLN A 56 -6.97 -8.07 3.20
CA GLN A 56 -6.81 -9.51 3.02
C GLN A 56 -6.85 -10.26 4.35
N ALA A 57 -6.15 -9.77 5.36
CA ALA A 57 -6.08 -10.39 6.67
C ALA A 57 -7.45 -10.42 7.39
N VAL A 58 -8.30 -9.42 7.16
CA VAL A 58 -9.69 -9.40 7.66
C VAL A 58 -10.69 -10.01 6.68
N GLY A 59 -10.29 -10.63 5.58
CA GLY A 59 -11.22 -11.29 4.65
C GLY A 59 -12.13 -10.35 3.84
N LEU A 60 -11.73 -9.09 3.66
CA LEU A 60 -12.39 -8.10 2.79
C LEU A 60 -11.86 -8.13 1.35
N SER A 61 -10.73 -8.80 1.12
CA SER A 61 -10.15 -9.01 -0.21
C SER A 61 -10.91 -10.07 -1.00
N GLY A 62 -11.17 -9.80 -2.28
CA GLY A 62 -11.85 -10.72 -3.18
C GLY A 62 -13.22 -10.21 -3.64
N ASP A 63 -13.96 -11.07 -4.36
CA ASP A 63 -15.38 -10.81 -4.64
C ASP A 63 -16.18 -10.85 -3.34
N LEU A 64 -17.26 -10.05 -3.26
CA LEU A 64 -18.09 -9.86 -2.07
C LEU A 64 -18.66 -11.16 -1.46
N GLU A 65 -18.61 -12.29 -2.19
CA GLU A 65 -18.92 -13.63 -1.67
C GLU A 65 -17.89 -14.13 -0.63
N GLY A 66 -16.63 -13.67 -0.70
CA GLY A 66 -15.56 -13.96 0.26
C GLY A 66 -15.67 -13.24 1.60
N ALA A 67 -16.56 -12.24 1.72
CA ALA A 67 -16.85 -11.53 2.96
C ALA A 67 -17.45 -12.44 4.07
N GLN A 68 -17.72 -13.71 3.76
CA GLN A 68 -18.06 -14.75 4.72
C GLN A 68 -16.97 -14.96 5.78
N SER A 69 -15.70 -14.67 5.49
CA SER A 69 -14.59 -14.91 6.44
C SER A 69 -14.64 -14.00 7.68
N LEU A 70 -15.22 -12.79 7.59
CA LEU A 70 -15.49 -11.93 8.76
C LEU A 70 -16.50 -12.54 9.73
N GLN A 71 -17.38 -13.44 9.25
CA GLN A 71 -18.38 -14.09 10.10
C GLN A 71 -17.79 -15.26 10.91
N GLU A 72 -16.65 -15.81 10.50
CA GLU A 72 -15.96 -16.87 11.22
C GLU A 72 -15.09 -16.33 12.38
N ALA A 73 -14.59 -15.10 12.24
CA ALA A 73 -13.96 -14.37 13.33
C ALA A 73 -15.04 -13.75 14.25
N THR A 74 -14.82 -13.75 15.57
CA THR A 74 -15.73 -13.13 16.55
C THR A 74 -15.65 -11.59 16.46
N VAL A 75 -16.11 -11.02 15.35
CA VAL A 75 -16.05 -9.59 15.08
C VAL A 75 -17.21 -8.90 15.77
N ARG A 76 -16.90 -7.90 16.61
CA ARG A 76 -17.93 -7.08 17.25
C ARG A 76 -18.39 -6.02 16.26
N ARG A 77 -19.68 -5.70 16.31
CA ARG A 77 -20.25 -4.62 15.51
C ARG A 77 -19.53 -3.28 15.72
N GLU A 78 -19.13 -2.99 16.96
CA GLU A 78 -18.35 -1.78 17.29
C GLU A 78 -17.01 -1.72 16.54
N ASP A 79 -16.36 -2.87 16.32
CA ASP A 79 -15.08 -2.93 15.59
C ASP A 79 -15.32 -2.66 14.10
N ILE A 80 -16.44 -3.15 13.53
CA ILE A 80 -16.87 -2.82 12.16
C ILE A 80 -17.16 -1.33 12.03
N ASP A 81 -17.96 -0.75 12.92
CA ASP A 81 -18.34 0.66 12.88
C ASP A 81 -17.11 1.58 12.98
N ASN A 82 -16.11 1.20 13.81
CA ASN A 82 -14.86 1.92 13.90
C ASN A 82 -14.01 1.82 12.63
N ALA A 83 -13.96 0.64 12.01
CA ALA A 83 -13.26 0.44 10.74
C ALA A 83 -13.92 1.21 9.59
N GLU A 84 -15.27 1.22 9.53
CA GLU A 84 -16.03 2.03 8.57
C GLU A 84 -15.72 3.52 8.74
N ARG A 85 -15.62 4.00 9.99
CA ARG A 85 -15.24 5.40 10.27
C ARG A 85 -13.85 5.73 9.76
N VAL A 86 -12.86 4.89 10.02
CA VAL A 86 -11.48 5.11 9.57
C VAL A 86 -11.39 5.10 8.04
N LEU A 87 -12.06 4.15 7.37
CA LEU A 87 -12.09 4.11 5.91
C LEU A 87 -12.87 5.29 5.32
N GLY A 88 -13.94 5.75 5.98
CA GLY A 88 -14.67 6.96 5.61
C GLY A 88 -13.77 8.20 5.66
N GLN A 89 -13.02 8.38 6.76
CA GLN A 89 -12.05 9.46 6.89
C GLN A 89 -10.97 9.41 5.80
N LEU A 90 -10.50 8.20 5.45
CA LEU A 90 -9.55 8.01 4.36
C LEU A 90 -10.14 8.44 3.00
N LEU A 91 -11.39 8.11 2.72
CA LEU A 91 -12.08 8.56 1.51
C LEU A 91 -12.27 10.08 1.48
N ASP A 92 -12.58 10.71 2.61
CA ASP A 92 -12.71 12.16 2.74
C ASP A 92 -11.38 12.88 2.44
N LEU A 93 -10.24 12.32 2.88
CA LEU A 93 -8.92 12.85 2.56
C LEU A 93 -8.65 12.86 1.05
N PHE A 94 -8.99 11.76 0.36
CA PHE A 94 -8.86 11.69 -1.10
C PHE A 94 -9.79 12.67 -1.81
N ALA A 95 -11.04 12.79 -1.36
CA ALA A 95 -12.00 13.72 -1.94
C ALA A 95 -11.57 15.19 -1.76
N GLU A 96 -11.03 15.55 -0.60
CA GLU A 96 -10.51 16.89 -0.35
C GLU A 96 -9.28 17.18 -1.21
N ALA A 97 -8.37 16.20 -1.34
CA ALA A 97 -7.19 16.34 -2.19
C ALA A 97 -7.55 16.48 -3.68
N GLU A 98 -8.54 15.74 -4.17
CA GLU A 98 -9.09 15.89 -5.53
C GLU A 98 -9.71 17.28 -5.73
N ARG A 99 -10.47 17.77 -4.74
CA ARG A 99 -11.06 19.12 -4.78
C ARG A 99 -9.99 20.21 -4.83
N LEU A 100 -8.91 20.07 -4.06
CA LEU A 100 -7.77 21.00 -4.09
C LEU A 100 -7.06 20.95 -5.45
N SER A 101 -6.88 19.76 -6.02
CA SER A 101 -6.34 19.58 -7.37
C SER A 101 -7.18 20.33 -8.42
N ALA A 102 -8.50 20.16 -8.39
CA ALA A 102 -9.42 20.82 -9.31
C ALA A 102 -9.37 22.35 -9.19
N LYS A 103 -9.33 22.88 -7.97
CA LYS A 103 -9.17 24.33 -7.72
C LYS A 103 -7.85 24.87 -8.24
N TYR A 104 -6.77 24.14 -8.03
CA TYR A 104 -5.45 24.52 -8.52
C TYR A 104 -5.44 24.58 -10.06
N LYS A 105 -5.99 23.54 -10.72
CA LYS A 105 -6.11 23.49 -12.18
C LYS A 105 -6.97 24.63 -12.74
N ALA A 106 -8.08 24.97 -12.09
CA ALA A 106 -8.95 26.07 -12.51
C ALA A 106 -8.30 27.45 -12.35
N SER A 107 -7.37 27.60 -11.40
CA SER A 107 -6.68 28.87 -11.12
C SER A 107 -5.38 29.04 -11.91
N ALA A 108 -4.84 27.95 -12.47
CA ALA A 108 -3.60 27.95 -13.23
C ALA A 108 -3.83 28.42 -14.68
N LYS A 109 -2.81 29.08 -15.25
CA LYS A 109 -2.83 29.47 -16.66
C LYS A 109 -2.76 28.22 -17.56
N PRO A 110 -3.37 28.24 -18.76
CA PRO A 110 -3.43 27.06 -19.67
C PRO A 110 -2.06 26.50 -20.06
N ASP A 111 -1.02 27.34 -20.09
CA ASP A 111 0.36 26.99 -20.47
C ASP A 111 1.31 26.96 -19.26
N ASN A 112 0.76 26.67 -18.07
CA ASN A 112 1.54 26.63 -16.84
C ASN A 112 2.24 25.27 -16.70
N SER A 113 3.57 25.26 -16.78
CA SER A 113 4.41 24.08 -16.49
C SER A 113 4.19 23.51 -15.09
N ALA A 114 3.58 24.27 -14.16
CA ALA A 114 3.18 23.76 -12.85
C ALA A 114 2.02 22.75 -12.90
N LEU A 115 1.33 22.59 -14.04
CA LEU A 115 0.32 21.54 -14.25
C LEU A 115 0.89 20.26 -14.88
N THR A 116 2.19 20.25 -15.22
CA THR A 116 2.86 19.07 -15.74
C THR A 116 2.83 17.95 -14.69
N ILE A 117 2.53 16.74 -15.13
CA ILE A 117 2.49 15.52 -14.31
C ILE A 117 3.75 14.72 -14.60
N LEU A 118 4.35 14.16 -13.55
CA LEU A 118 5.50 13.27 -13.67
C LEU A 118 5.05 11.88 -14.09
N ASP A 119 5.84 11.27 -14.95
CA ASP A 119 5.61 9.95 -15.54
C ASP A 119 6.54 8.91 -14.91
N VAL A 120 5.98 7.74 -14.59
CA VAL A 120 6.74 6.65 -13.97
C VAL A 120 7.87 6.13 -14.88
N GLN A 121 7.67 6.14 -16.20
CA GLN A 121 8.67 5.68 -17.15
C GLN A 121 9.77 6.71 -17.39
N ALA A 122 9.41 7.99 -17.46
CA ALA A 122 10.37 9.07 -17.73
C ALA A 122 11.12 9.56 -16.49
N ASP A 123 10.46 9.62 -15.32
CA ASP A 123 10.94 10.38 -14.15
C ASP A 123 11.40 9.50 -12.97
N MET A 124 11.41 8.18 -13.13
CA MET A 124 11.86 7.21 -12.12
C MET A 124 13.06 6.40 -12.60
N ASP A 125 13.88 5.87 -11.70
CA ASP A 125 14.92 4.90 -12.06
C ASP A 125 14.34 3.48 -12.24
N ASP A 126 15.13 2.55 -12.82
CA ASP A 126 14.70 1.17 -13.07
C ASP A 126 14.25 0.43 -11.80
N LEU A 127 14.93 0.71 -10.68
CA LEU A 127 14.68 0.03 -9.41
C LEU A 127 13.36 0.51 -8.78
N GLY A 128 13.13 1.82 -8.80
CA GLY A 128 11.89 2.47 -8.39
C GLY A 128 10.72 1.97 -9.23
N ARG A 129 10.87 1.90 -10.56
CA ARG A 129 9.84 1.33 -11.44
C ARG A 129 9.50 -0.11 -11.09
N SER A 130 10.52 -0.96 -10.94
CA SER A 130 10.34 -2.36 -10.58
C SER A 130 9.59 -2.50 -9.26
N LEU A 131 9.96 -1.69 -8.27
CA LEU A 131 9.34 -1.71 -6.96
C LEU A 131 7.89 -1.19 -6.98
N HIS A 132 7.62 -0.10 -7.71
CA HIS A 132 6.27 0.42 -7.95
C HIS A 132 5.36 -0.67 -8.55
N ASP A 133 5.82 -1.31 -9.64
CA ASP A 133 5.06 -2.36 -10.32
C ASP A 133 4.81 -3.57 -9.42
N LYS A 134 5.80 -4.00 -8.63
CA LYS A 134 5.65 -5.11 -7.69
C LYS A 134 4.62 -4.82 -6.61
N MET A 135 4.70 -3.67 -5.95
CA MET A 135 3.75 -3.27 -4.91
C MET A 135 2.33 -3.14 -5.48
N ARG A 136 2.20 -2.50 -6.66
CA ARG A 136 0.93 -2.36 -7.37
C ARG A 136 0.33 -3.72 -7.73
N ASN A 137 1.13 -4.64 -8.28
CA ASN A 137 0.67 -5.98 -8.67
C ASN A 137 0.25 -6.82 -7.45
N LEU A 138 0.94 -6.72 -6.32
CA LEU A 138 0.54 -7.37 -5.07
C LEU A 138 -0.85 -6.87 -4.63
N CYS A 139 -1.09 -5.57 -4.67
CA CYS A 139 -2.40 -4.99 -4.34
C CYS A 139 -3.50 -5.51 -5.28
N ILE A 140 -3.26 -5.50 -6.59
CA ILE A 140 -4.26 -5.92 -7.60
C ILE A 140 -4.64 -7.39 -7.44
N LYS A 141 -3.65 -8.26 -7.18
CA LYS A 141 -3.89 -9.69 -6.91
C LYS A 141 -4.83 -9.88 -5.71
N ARG A 142 -4.64 -9.11 -4.64
CA ARG A 142 -5.51 -9.15 -3.44
C ARG A 142 -6.92 -8.65 -3.71
N GLN A 143 -7.07 -7.71 -4.63
CA GLN A 143 -8.38 -7.23 -5.01
C GLN A 143 -9.09 -8.16 -6.00
N ASN A 144 -8.57 -9.36 -6.34
CA ASN A 144 -9.15 -10.25 -7.37
C ASN A 144 -9.46 -9.56 -8.71
N ASN A 145 -8.78 -8.47 -9.05
CA ASN A 145 -9.15 -7.61 -10.17
C ASN A 145 -10.59 -7.05 -10.11
N THR A 146 -11.18 -6.89 -8.91
CA THR A 146 -12.46 -6.20 -8.74
C THR A 146 -12.40 -4.91 -9.54
N LEU A 147 -13.34 -4.76 -10.47
CA LEU A 147 -13.35 -3.64 -11.40
C LEU A 147 -13.47 -2.35 -10.59
N LEU A 148 -12.34 -1.65 -10.45
CA LEU A 148 -12.34 -0.30 -9.93
C LEU A 148 -13.27 0.52 -10.84
N ARG A 149 -14.29 1.17 -10.25
CA ARG A 149 -15.13 2.10 -11.02
C ARG A 149 -14.20 3.07 -11.75
N GLN A 150 -14.46 3.33 -13.02
CA GLN A 150 -13.70 4.35 -13.74
C GLN A 150 -13.90 5.68 -13.03
N LYS A 151 -12.87 6.15 -12.32
CA LYS A 151 -12.78 7.50 -11.79
C LYS A 151 -11.76 8.28 -12.60
N VAL A 152 -11.93 9.59 -12.60
CA VAL A 152 -11.02 10.52 -13.28
C VAL A 152 -9.71 10.57 -12.48
N LYS A 153 -8.57 10.40 -13.17
CA LYS A 153 -7.26 10.63 -12.55
C LYS A 153 -7.10 12.12 -12.24
N TRP A 154 -6.53 12.42 -11.08
CA TRP A 154 -6.28 13.77 -10.61
C TRP A 154 -4.86 13.86 -10.05
N ALA A 155 -4.31 15.07 -10.03
CA ALA A 155 -2.90 15.28 -9.71
C ALA A 155 -2.70 16.14 -8.46
N LEU A 156 -1.76 15.72 -7.62
CA LEU A 156 -1.22 16.53 -6.53
C LEU A 156 -0.12 17.43 -7.10
N TYR A 157 -0.39 18.72 -7.19
CA TYR A 157 0.54 19.71 -7.77
C TYR A 157 1.47 20.38 -6.75
N GLU A 158 1.26 20.14 -5.45
CA GLU A 158 2.01 20.77 -4.38
C GLU A 158 2.53 19.72 -3.39
N GLU A 159 3.85 19.62 -3.27
CA GLU A 159 4.53 18.64 -2.41
C GLU A 159 4.12 18.74 -0.94
N LYS A 160 3.93 19.97 -0.42
CA LYS A 160 3.50 20.19 0.99
C LYS A 160 2.13 19.59 1.29
N HIS A 161 1.18 19.69 0.35
CA HIS A 161 -0.16 19.14 0.51
C HIS A 161 -0.12 17.62 0.42
N PHE A 162 0.75 17.08 -0.43
CA PHE A 162 1.02 15.65 -0.48
C PHE A 162 1.63 15.11 0.80
N LYS A 163 2.65 15.77 1.37
CA LYS A 163 3.29 15.31 2.62
C LYS A 163 2.28 15.14 3.75
N ARG A 164 1.40 16.13 3.91
CA ARG A 164 0.31 16.05 4.88
C ARG A 164 -0.68 14.93 4.54
N LEU A 165 -1.12 14.84 3.29
CA LEU A 165 -2.02 13.79 2.85
C LEU A 165 -1.45 12.39 3.12
N ILE A 166 -0.18 12.15 2.80
CA ILE A 166 0.44 10.84 3.01
C ILE A 166 0.64 10.52 4.49
N GLU A 167 0.96 11.51 5.33
CA GLU A 167 1.01 11.36 6.79
C GLU A 167 -0.36 10.96 7.34
N ASP A 168 -1.41 11.70 6.98
CA ASP A 168 -2.78 11.42 7.42
C ASP A 168 -3.25 10.02 6.94
N ILE A 169 -2.92 9.62 5.70
CA ILE A 169 -3.21 8.28 5.16
C ILE A 169 -2.48 7.19 5.97
N VAL A 170 -1.17 7.37 6.23
CA VAL A 170 -0.36 6.39 6.96
C VAL A 170 -0.87 6.19 8.37
N ASP A 171 -1.30 7.27 9.04
CA ASP A 171 -1.87 7.20 10.39
C ASP A 171 -3.20 6.45 10.40
N LEU A 172 -4.12 6.76 9.47
CA LEU A 172 -5.41 6.07 9.35
C LEU A 172 -5.23 4.58 9.02
N VAL A 173 -4.40 4.25 8.02
CA VAL A 173 -4.11 2.86 7.66
C VAL A 173 -3.40 2.14 8.82
N GLY A 174 -2.58 2.87 9.58
CA GLY A 174 -1.90 2.34 10.75
C GLY A 174 -2.79 2.03 11.95
N ALA A 175 -3.96 2.67 12.04
CA ALA A 175 -4.93 2.41 13.09
C ALA A 175 -5.77 1.15 12.83
N LEU A 176 -5.99 0.76 11.56
CA LEU A 176 -6.86 -0.36 11.18
C LEU A 176 -6.46 -1.73 11.80
N PRO A 177 -5.17 -2.13 11.86
CA PRO A 177 -4.74 -3.35 12.53
C PRO A 177 -5.07 -3.42 14.02
N GLU A 178 -5.12 -2.27 14.70
CA GLU A 178 -5.40 -2.21 16.14
C GLU A 178 -6.88 -2.44 16.47
N ILE A 179 -7.77 -2.27 15.49
CA ILE A 179 -9.20 -2.57 15.60
C ILE A 179 -9.44 -4.09 15.57
N PHE A 180 -8.60 -4.83 14.85
CA PHE A 180 -8.71 -6.29 14.67
C PHE A 180 -7.42 -7.00 15.11
N PRO A 181 -7.12 -7.07 16.42
CA PRO A 181 -5.87 -7.67 16.91
C PRO A 181 -5.72 -9.16 16.53
N ALA A 182 -6.83 -9.86 16.30
CA ALA A 182 -6.85 -11.26 15.88
C ALA A 182 -6.17 -11.50 14.52
N VAL A 183 -6.06 -10.48 13.66
CA VAL A 183 -5.46 -10.63 12.33
C VAL A 183 -3.97 -10.27 12.29
N LYS A 184 -3.34 -9.97 13.43
CA LYS A 184 -1.91 -9.58 13.48
C LYS A 184 -0.98 -10.69 12.96
N GLU A 185 -1.25 -11.95 13.31
CA GLU A 185 -0.45 -13.09 12.82
C GLU A 185 -0.58 -13.25 11.30
N GLU A 186 -1.79 -13.11 10.76
CA GLU A 186 -2.03 -13.19 9.32
C GLU A 186 -1.33 -12.04 8.57
N GLN A 187 -1.39 -10.82 9.11
CA GLN A 187 -0.65 -9.69 8.54
C GLN A 187 0.86 -9.93 8.51
N GLN A 188 1.45 -10.57 9.52
CA GLN A 188 2.87 -10.91 9.53
C GLN A 188 3.22 -11.90 8.41
N LYS A 189 2.44 -12.97 8.25
CA LYS A 189 2.59 -13.95 7.16
C LYS A 189 2.48 -13.29 5.79
N LEU A 190 1.56 -12.34 5.64
CA LEU A 190 1.42 -11.56 4.41
C LEU A 190 2.62 -10.65 4.16
N CYS A 191 3.25 -10.06 5.19
CA CYS A 191 4.50 -9.31 5.02
C CYS A 191 5.63 -10.21 4.49
N GLU A 192 5.78 -11.41 5.04
CA GLU A 192 6.79 -12.37 4.57
C GLU A 192 6.55 -12.79 3.11
N THR A 193 5.28 -12.95 2.73
CA THR A 193 4.88 -13.24 1.35
C THR A 193 5.23 -12.07 0.42
N GLU A 194 4.92 -10.83 0.81
CA GLU A 194 5.27 -9.63 0.03
C GLU A 194 6.79 -9.51 -0.19
N VAL A 195 7.58 -9.70 0.87
CA VAL A 195 9.04 -9.70 0.80
C VAL A 195 9.54 -10.79 -0.16
N SER A 196 8.98 -11.99 -0.06
CA SER A 196 9.34 -13.11 -0.94
C SER A 196 9.02 -12.81 -2.40
N GLU A 197 7.85 -12.24 -2.71
CA GLU A 197 7.47 -11.86 -4.08
C GLU A 197 8.35 -10.72 -4.62
N ILE A 198 8.71 -9.74 -3.81
CA ILE A 198 9.61 -8.65 -4.22
C ILE A 198 11.00 -9.21 -4.50
N LYS A 199 11.50 -10.13 -3.67
CA LYS A 199 12.83 -10.75 -3.79
C LYS A 199 13.02 -11.59 -5.07
N LYS A 200 11.95 -12.11 -5.69
CA LYS A 200 12.04 -13.04 -6.85
C LYS A 200 12.75 -12.49 -8.10
N SER A 201 12.93 -11.17 -8.23
CA SER A 201 13.64 -10.58 -9.37
C SER A 201 15.15 -10.55 -9.15
N GLU A 202 15.91 -10.43 -10.25
CA GLU A 202 17.37 -10.26 -10.22
C GLU A 202 17.79 -9.09 -9.31
N ALA A 203 17.13 -7.93 -9.44
CA ALA A 203 17.34 -6.76 -8.57
C ALA A 203 16.49 -6.79 -7.27
N GLY A 204 16.11 -7.99 -6.80
CA GLY A 204 15.16 -8.16 -5.70
C GLY A 204 15.71 -7.69 -4.35
N MET A 205 16.99 -7.90 -4.09
CA MET A 205 17.62 -7.49 -2.84
C MET A 205 17.81 -5.97 -2.77
N GLU A 206 18.16 -5.35 -3.90
CA GLU A 206 18.25 -3.90 -4.06
C GLU A 206 16.88 -3.26 -3.88
N CYS A 207 15.83 -3.85 -4.46
CA CYS A 207 14.44 -3.43 -4.27
C CYS A 207 14.07 -3.42 -2.78
N LEU A 208 14.41 -4.50 -2.06
CA LEU A 208 14.15 -4.60 -0.62
C LEU A 208 14.92 -3.55 0.18
N SER A 209 16.16 -3.24 -0.20
CA SER A 209 16.94 -2.19 0.46
C SER A 209 16.29 -0.81 0.29
N VAL A 210 15.86 -0.46 -0.92
CA VAL A 210 15.18 0.82 -1.17
C VAL A 210 13.84 0.86 -0.42
N LEU A 211 13.08 -0.23 -0.47
CA LEU A 211 11.79 -0.32 0.21
C LEU A 211 11.97 -0.15 1.73
N LEU A 212 13.03 -0.72 2.32
CA LEU A 212 13.30 -0.62 3.75
C LEU A 212 13.37 0.85 4.22
N ASP A 213 13.95 1.75 3.43
CA ASP A 213 14.01 3.17 3.76
C ASP A 213 12.65 3.87 3.69
N ILE A 214 11.76 3.41 2.82
CA ILE A 214 10.38 3.89 2.71
C ILE A 214 9.53 3.40 3.89
N VAL A 215 9.62 2.11 4.24
CA VAL A 215 8.70 1.48 5.18
C VAL A 215 9.02 1.71 6.64
N LYS A 216 10.28 2.01 7.01
CA LYS A 216 10.72 2.21 8.40
C LYS A 216 9.79 3.07 9.26
N LEU A 217 9.23 4.12 8.66
CA LEU A 217 8.34 5.07 9.35
C LEU A 217 6.85 4.80 9.11
N GLN A 218 6.49 4.07 8.04
CA GLN A 218 5.11 3.92 7.59
C GLN A 218 4.52 2.53 7.82
N ASP A 219 5.36 1.49 7.90
CA ASP A 219 4.97 0.08 7.99
C ASP A 219 6.06 -0.72 8.72
N LYS A 220 5.96 -0.74 10.06
CA LYS A 220 6.96 -1.38 10.94
C LYS A 220 6.98 -2.90 10.77
N ASP A 221 5.84 -3.51 10.45
CA ASP A 221 5.73 -4.96 10.29
C ASP A 221 6.44 -5.41 9.01
N LEU A 222 6.20 -4.70 7.90
CA LEU A 222 6.93 -4.96 6.66
C LEU A 222 8.43 -4.63 6.80
N ALA A 223 8.78 -3.55 7.51
CA ALA A 223 10.18 -3.22 7.79
C ALA A 223 10.91 -4.36 8.54
N ALA A 224 10.24 -4.97 9.52
CA ALA A 224 10.77 -6.11 10.26
C ALA A 224 10.95 -7.34 9.36
N ALA A 225 9.97 -7.66 8.52
CA ALA A 225 10.04 -8.77 7.57
C ALA A 225 11.19 -8.59 6.55
N ILE A 226 11.35 -7.38 6.00
CA ILE A 226 12.48 -7.05 5.11
C ILE A 226 13.81 -7.24 5.82
N ALA A 227 13.95 -6.69 7.03
CA ALA A 227 15.19 -6.80 7.80
C ALA A 227 15.55 -8.26 8.14
N ALA A 228 14.55 -9.11 8.41
CA ALA A 228 14.75 -10.54 8.62
C ALA A 228 15.23 -11.24 7.33
N ALA A 229 14.60 -10.96 6.20
CA ALA A 229 14.99 -11.52 4.90
C ALA A 229 16.41 -11.11 4.49
N MET A 230 16.79 -9.86 4.74
CA MET A 230 18.15 -9.37 4.45
C MET A 230 19.21 -10.07 5.32
N LYS A 231 18.93 -10.30 6.60
CA LYS A 231 19.83 -11.06 7.49
C LYS A 231 20.00 -12.52 7.04
N SER A 232 18.91 -13.17 6.66
CA SER A 232 18.94 -14.55 6.15
C SER A 232 19.74 -14.67 4.85
N ASP A 233 19.68 -13.66 3.98
CA ASP A 233 20.45 -13.64 2.75
C ASP A 233 21.97 -13.58 3.02
N LEU A 234 22.37 -12.68 3.93
CA LEU A 234 23.77 -12.55 4.36
C LEU A 234 24.32 -13.85 4.96
N SER A 235 23.54 -14.55 5.80
CA SER A 235 23.97 -15.83 6.37
C SER A 235 24.12 -16.92 5.31
N ASN A 236 23.23 -16.95 4.31
CA ASN A 236 23.30 -17.94 3.24
C ASN A 236 24.52 -17.73 2.34
N GLN A 237 24.85 -16.48 2.02
CA GLN A 237 26.07 -16.15 1.27
C GLN A 237 27.34 -16.56 2.05
N GLY A 238 27.42 -16.26 3.35
CA GLY A 238 28.55 -16.67 4.18
C GLY A 238 28.74 -18.19 4.26
N ALA A 239 27.64 -18.94 4.30
CA ALA A 239 27.66 -20.41 4.30
C ALA A 239 28.14 -21.00 2.97
N THR A 240 27.77 -20.41 1.82
CA THR A 240 28.28 -20.84 0.51
C THR A 240 29.78 -20.57 0.38
N PHE A 241 30.28 -19.40 0.78
CA PHE A 241 31.73 -19.11 0.72
C PHE A 241 32.58 -20.08 1.54
N ASN A 242 32.13 -20.44 2.75
CA ASN A 242 32.83 -21.41 3.59
C ASN A 242 32.89 -22.83 2.98
N ASN A 243 31.84 -23.23 2.25
CA ASN A 243 31.79 -24.54 1.57
C ASN A 243 32.61 -24.61 0.28
N TYR A 244 32.91 -23.48 -0.38
CA TYR A 244 33.84 -23.47 -1.52
C TYR A 244 35.30 -23.57 -1.06
N ASN A 245 35.67 -22.90 0.05
CA ASN A 245 37.03 -22.98 0.59
C ASN A 245 37.38 -24.37 1.16
N SER A 246 36.41 -25.15 1.62
CA SER A 246 36.63 -26.52 2.10
C SER A 246 36.83 -27.55 0.98
N LYS A 247 36.52 -27.22 -0.28
CA LYS A 247 36.67 -28.13 -1.44
C LYS A 247 37.97 -27.94 -2.24
N ILE A 248 38.74 -26.89 -1.99
CA ILE A 248 40.01 -26.60 -2.69
C ILE A 248 41.21 -27.20 -1.93
N ALA A 249 41.01 -27.69 -0.71
CA ALA A 249 42.02 -28.43 0.04
C ALA A 249 41.84 -29.94 -0.13
N ASN A 250 42.31 -30.50 -1.25
CA ASN A 250 42.71 -31.90 -1.41
C ASN A 250 43.54 -32.06 -2.69
#